data_AF-X0US61-F1
#
_entry.id   AF-X0US61-F1
#
_cell.length_a   1.000
_cell.length_b   1.000
_cell.length_c   1.000
_cell.angle_alpha   90.00
_cell.angle_beta   90.00
_cell.angle_gamma   90.00
#
_symmetry.space_group_name_H-M   'P 1'
#
loop_
_entity.id
_entity.type
_entity.pdbx_description
1 polymer ?
#
loop_
_entity_poly.entity_id
_entity_poly.type
_entity_poly.pdbx_seq_one_letter_code
_entity_poly.pdbx_strand_id
1 'polypeptide(L)'
;MERERIQEIVAGYDPKEVKIGVLGSHSALEMGHGAKQEGFEVVVVCQKGREKTYTKHYRNLFDHVLLLDKFVDIIKEENQAKLRRLNTIFVPNRSFSVYTGYDNIEQKFAVPLLGNRFMLRSEERNIPRN
;
A
#
# COMPACT_ATOMS: atom_id res chain seq x y z
N MET A 1 -5.10 13.70 7.67
CA MET A 1 -3.67 13.80 7.32
C MET A 1 -3.56 14.82 6.23
N GLU A 2 -2.74 15.83 6.48
CA GLU A 2 -2.67 16.97 5.58
C GLU A 2 -2.01 16.60 4.26
N ARG A 3 -2.59 17.11 3.17
CA ARG A 3 -2.10 16.90 1.81
C ARG A 3 -0.64 17.35 1.67
N GLU A 4 -0.29 18.47 2.30
CA GLU A 4 1.05 19.06 2.31
C GLU A 4 2.10 18.08 2.82
N ARG A 5 1.81 17.37 3.93
CA ARG A 5 2.72 16.36 4.48
C ARG A 5 3.03 15.24 3.48
N ILE A 6 2.04 14.78 2.71
CA ILE A 6 2.26 13.76 1.67
C ILE A 6 3.06 14.35 0.50
N GLN A 7 2.81 15.60 0.13
CA GLN A 7 3.56 16.27 -0.93
C GLN A 7 5.03 16.47 -0.56
N GLU A 8 5.33 16.82 0.68
CA GLU A 8 6.71 16.89 1.20
C GLU A 8 7.42 15.54 1.13
N ILE A 9 6.73 14.46 1.51
CA ILE A 9 7.29 13.10 1.42
C ILE A 9 7.60 12.74 -0.03
N VAL A 10 6.66 12.96 -0.96
CA VAL A 10 6.84 12.66 -2.39
C VAL A 10 7.96 13.52 -3.00
N ALA A 11 8.08 14.79 -2.59
CA ALA A 11 9.15 15.67 -3.07
C ALA A 11 10.56 15.17 -2.68
N GLY A 12 10.67 14.35 -1.62
CA GLY A 12 11.91 13.71 -1.22
C GLY A 12 12.22 12.38 -1.93
N TYR A 13 11.32 11.86 -2.77
CA TYR A 13 11.57 10.63 -3.53
C TYR A 13 12.42 10.90 -4.77
N ASP A 14 13.26 9.94 -5.15
CA ASP A 14 13.88 9.90 -6.48
C ASP A 14 12.85 9.35 -7.49
N PRO A 15 12.42 10.13 -8.49
CA PRO A 15 11.44 9.70 -9.49
C PRO A 15 11.83 8.44 -10.26
N LYS A 16 13.13 8.17 -10.43
CA LYS A 16 13.62 6.98 -11.16
C LYS A 16 13.58 5.71 -10.33
N GLU A 17 13.47 5.86 -9.01
CA GLU A 17 13.49 4.76 -8.03
C GLU A 17 12.11 4.48 -7.44
N VAL A 18 11.05 5.11 -7.96
CA VAL A 18 9.68 4.90 -7.49
C VAL A 18 9.26 3.45 -7.64
N LYS A 19 8.65 2.91 -6.58
CA LYS A 19 8.15 1.53 -6.55
C LYS A 19 6.65 1.53 -6.28
N ILE A 20 5.95 0.55 -6.85
CA ILE A 20 4.50 0.43 -6.64
C ILE A 20 4.23 -0.48 -5.46
N GLY A 21 3.58 0.04 -4.43
CA GLY A 21 3.21 -0.69 -3.22
C GLY A 21 1.78 -1.18 -3.27
N VAL A 22 1.52 -2.41 -2.80
CA VAL A 22 0.15 -2.93 -2.66
C VAL A 22 0.04 -3.85 -1.45
N LEU A 23 -1.13 -3.86 -0.79
CA LEU A 23 -1.42 -4.84 0.26
C LEU A 23 -1.72 -6.20 -0.38
N GLY A 24 -1.05 -7.26 0.06
CA GLY A 24 -1.14 -8.63 -0.44
C GLY A 24 -2.49 -9.31 -0.16
N SER A 25 -3.56 -8.81 -0.79
CA SER A 25 -4.90 -9.39 -0.83
C SER A 25 -5.72 -8.72 -1.95
N HIS A 26 -6.98 -9.13 -2.13
CA HIS A 26 -7.90 -8.61 -3.15
C HIS A 26 -7.32 -8.67 -4.58
N SER A 27 -6.78 -7.56 -5.09
CA SER A 27 -6.32 -7.37 -6.47
C SER A 27 -4.80 -7.20 -6.57
N ALA A 28 -4.05 -7.72 -5.59
CA ALA A 28 -2.59 -7.55 -5.53
C ALA A 28 -1.85 -8.21 -6.69
N LEU A 29 -2.35 -9.33 -7.24
CA LEU A 29 -1.72 -10.02 -8.35
C LEU A 29 -1.85 -9.22 -9.65
N GLU A 30 -3.04 -8.69 -9.93
CA GLU A 30 -3.33 -7.84 -11.08
C GLU A 30 -2.52 -6.54 -11.00
N MET A 31 -2.45 -5.94 -9.80
CA MET A 31 -1.62 -4.75 -9.58
C MET A 31 -0.14 -5.03 -9.80
N GLY A 32 0.38 -6.16 -9.29
CA GLY A 32 1.76 -6.57 -9.51
C GLY A 32 2.04 -6.80 -10.99
N HIS A 33 1.15 -7.51 -11.69
CA HIS A 33 1.28 -7.74 -13.12
C HIS A 33 1.32 -6.44 -13.93
N GLY A 34 0.37 -5.53 -13.73
CA GLY A 34 0.31 -4.26 -14.44
C GLY A 34 1.52 -3.37 -14.15
N ALA A 35 1.95 -3.27 -12.88
CA ALA A 35 3.13 -2.49 -12.51
C ALA A 35 4.42 -3.03 -13.18
N LYS A 36 4.58 -4.36 -13.27
CA LYS A 36 5.73 -4.96 -13.96
C LYS A 36 5.69 -4.74 -15.48
N GLN A 37 4.51 -4.73 -16.09
CA GLN A 37 4.37 -4.38 -17.52
C GLN A 37 4.80 -2.95 -17.81
N GLU A 38 4.54 -2.03 -16.89
CA GLU A 38 4.97 -0.63 -16.97
C GLU A 38 6.42 -0.41 -16.49
N GLY A 39 7.15 -1.48 -16.17
CA GLY A 39 8.57 -1.42 -15.81
C GLY A 39 8.88 -1.00 -14.37
N PHE A 40 7.87 -0.94 -13.49
CA PHE A 40 8.09 -0.64 -12.07
C PHE A 40 8.48 -1.87 -11.27
N GLU A 41 9.32 -1.66 -10.25
CA GLU A 41 9.44 -2.63 -9.17
C GLU A 41 8.23 -2.59 -8.23
N VAL A 42 7.88 -3.75 -7.67
CA VAL A 42 6.66 -3.89 -6.86
C VAL A 42 6.98 -4.32 -5.43
N VAL A 43 6.42 -3.59 -4.47
CA VAL A 43 6.45 -3.89 -3.04
C VAL A 43 5.12 -4.49 -2.62
N VAL A 44 5.12 -5.73 -2.13
CA VAL A 44 3.92 -6.35 -1.54
C VAL A 44 3.98 -6.35 -0.03
N VAL A 45 2.93 -5.84 0.61
CA VAL A 45 2.78 -5.89 2.07
C VAL A 45 1.95 -7.10 2.44
N CYS A 46 2.57 -8.11 3.05
CA CYS A 46 1.94 -9.37 3.40
C CYS A 46 1.68 -9.47 4.90
N GLN A 47 0.71 -10.31 5.28
CA GLN A 47 0.52 -10.75 6.65
C GLN A 47 1.05 -12.17 6.81
N LYS A 48 1.70 -12.47 7.94
CA LYS A 48 2.12 -13.83 8.30
C LYS A 48 0.95 -14.83 8.19
N GLY A 49 1.21 -15.96 7.56
CA GLY A 49 0.23 -17.00 7.24
C GLY A 49 -0.53 -16.76 5.92
N ARG A 50 -0.38 -15.60 5.27
CA ARG A 50 -1.06 -15.23 4.03
C ARG A 50 -0.08 -14.83 2.91
N GLU A 51 1.22 -14.98 3.13
CA GLU A 51 2.27 -14.48 2.25
C GLU A 51 2.61 -15.42 1.09
N LYS A 52 2.39 -16.74 1.24
CA LYS A 52 2.88 -17.76 0.28
C LYS A 52 2.43 -17.51 -1.16
N THR A 53 1.22 -16.99 -1.36
CA THR A 53 0.74 -16.60 -2.69
C THR A 53 1.72 -15.66 -3.38
N TYR A 54 2.20 -14.63 -2.67
CA TYR A 54 3.06 -13.59 -3.21
C TYR A 54 4.55 -13.94 -3.13
N THR A 55 4.97 -14.69 -2.12
CA THR A 55 6.40 -14.97 -1.88
C THR A 55 6.89 -16.25 -2.56
N LYS A 56 5.98 -17.18 -2.88
CA LYS A 56 6.29 -18.49 -3.50
C LYS A 56 5.62 -18.66 -4.85
N HIS A 57 4.28 -18.57 -4.91
CA HIS A 57 3.54 -18.95 -6.11
C HIS A 57 3.61 -17.91 -7.24
N TYR A 58 3.60 -16.62 -6.88
CA TYR A 58 3.64 -15.49 -7.81
C TYR A 58 4.81 -14.55 -7.51
N ARG A 59 5.94 -15.11 -7.04
CA ARG A 59 7.13 -14.34 -6.65
C ARG A 59 7.65 -13.43 -7.76
N ASN A 60 7.51 -13.84 -9.02
CA ASN A 60 7.95 -13.07 -10.18
C ASN A 60 7.24 -11.71 -10.35
N LEU A 61 6.10 -11.50 -9.67
CA LEU A 61 5.35 -10.24 -9.72
C LEU A 61 5.78 -9.23 -8.63
N PHE A 62 6.62 -9.65 -7.68
CA PHE A 62 6.94 -8.85 -6.50
C PHE A 62 8.43 -8.88 -6.20
N ASP A 63 9.07 -7.71 -6.24
CA ASP A 63 10.50 -7.55 -6.03
C ASP A 63 10.82 -7.43 -4.53
N HIS A 64 9.93 -6.79 -3.77
CA HIS A 64 10.08 -6.53 -2.35
C HIS A 64 8.89 -7.06 -1.55
N VAL A 65 9.16 -7.65 -0.38
CA VAL A 65 8.12 -8.16 0.52
C VAL A 65 8.27 -7.53 1.90
N LEU A 66 7.25 -6.81 2.34
CA LEU A 66 7.13 -6.34 3.71
C LEU A 66 6.17 -7.28 4.47
N LEU A 67 6.72 -8.16 5.29
CA LEU A 67 5.94 -9.12 6.07
C LEU A 67 5.58 -8.54 7.45
N LEU A 68 4.28 -8.50 7.76
CA LEU A 68 3.70 -7.98 8.99
C LEU A 68 3.04 -9.09 9.82
N ASP A 69 2.92 -8.90 11.14
CA ASP A 69 2.12 -9.79 11.99
C ASP A 69 0.62 -9.65 11.70
N LYS A 70 0.15 -8.40 11.60
CA LYS A 70 -1.20 -8.05 11.13
C LYS A 70 -1.12 -6.96 10.08
N PHE A 71 -2.05 -6.97 9.12
CA PHE A 71 -2.11 -5.93 8.09
C PHE A 71 -2.22 -4.51 8.64
N VAL A 72 -2.93 -4.32 9.76
CA VAL A 72 -3.04 -3.02 10.44
C VAL A 72 -1.68 -2.49 10.88
N ASP A 73 -0.68 -3.34 11.12
CA ASP A 73 0.67 -2.92 11.52
C ASP A 73 1.39 -2.10 10.44
N ILE A 74 0.85 -2.01 9.22
CA ILE A 74 1.34 -1.11 8.18
C ILE A 74 1.34 0.36 8.65
N ILE A 75 0.52 0.72 9.64
CA ILE A 75 0.45 2.06 10.22
C ILE A 75 1.55 2.33 11.26
N LYS A 76 2.34 1.32 11.65
CA LYS A 76 3.49 1.53 12.54
C LYS A 76 4.58 2.27 11.80
N GLU A 77 5.17 3.26 12.46
CA GLU A 77 6.16 4.16 11.85
C GLU A 77 7.35 3.39 11.26
N GLU A 78 7.82 2.33 11.92
CA GLU A 78 8.88 1.46 11.41
C GLU A 78 8.57 0.82 10.04
N ASN A 79 7.30 0.51 9.76
CA ASN A 79 6.87 -0.11 8.52
C ASN A 79 6.64 0.94 7.44
N GLN A 80 6.05 2.07 7.81
CA GLN A 80 5.90 3.20 6.90
C GLN A 80 7.26 3.79 6.48
N ALA A 81 8.23 3.86 7.39
CA ALA A 81 9.58 4.31 7.10
C ALA A 81 10.28 3.39 6.09
N LYS A 82 10.08 2.07 6.17
CA LYS A 82 10.58 1.12 5.16
C LYS A 82 9.97 1.40 3.79
N LEU A 83 8.64 1.61 3.72
CA LEU A 83 7.96 1.93 2.46
C LEU A 83 8.45 3.26 1.86
N ARG A 84 8.65 4.29 2.69
CA ARG A 84 9.17 5.59 2.23
C ARG A 84 10.62 5.52 1.76
N ARG A 85 11.49 4.77 2.44
CA ARG A 85 12.87 4.53 2.00
C ARG A 85 12.95 3.80 0.66
N LEU A 86 11.93 3.01 0.33
CA LEU A 86 11.79 2.35 -0.96
C LEU A 86 11.14 3.26 -2.03
N ASN A 87 10.91 4.54 -1.75
CA ASN A 87 10.18 5.47 -2.61
C ASN A 87 8.82 4.90 -3.06
N THR A 88 8.13 4.22 -2.15
CA THR A 88 6.88 3.51 -2.49
C THR A 88 5.72 4.49 -2.67
N ILE A 89 5.04 4.42 -3.81
CA ILE A 89 3.69 4.95 -4.00
C ILE A 89 2.71 3.78 -3.86
N PHE A 90 1.81 3.89 -2.89
CA PHE A 90 0.92 2.80 -2.52
C PHE A 90 -0.39 2.86 -3.29
N VAL A 91 -0.78 1.75 -3.91
CA VAL A 91 -2.05 1.62 -4.61
C VAL A 91 -3.06 0.94 -3.69
N PRO A 92 -4.12 1.65 -3.27
CA PRO A 92 -5.11 1.07 -2.37
C PRO A 92 -5.91 -0.02 -3.09
N ASN A 93 -6.18 -1.11 -2.39
CA ASN A 93 -7.19 -2.10 -2.78
C ASN A 93 -8.20 -2.27 -1.65
N ARG A 94 -9.28 -3.02 -1.89
CA ARG A 94 -10.35 -3.16 -0.89
C ARG A 94 -9.85 -3.69 0.45
N SER A 95 -8.93 -4.65 0.41
CA SER A 95 -8.37 -5.25 1.62
C SER A 95 -7.53 -4.26 2.43
N PHE A 96 -6.83 -3.34 1.79
CA PHE A 96 -6.14 -2.26 2.48
C PHE A 96 -7.14 -1.41 3.27
N SER A 97 -8.21 -0.94 2.64
CA SER A 97 -9.27 -0.16 3.29
C SER A 97 -9.87 -0.89 4.51
N VAL A 98 -10.22 -2.17 4.34
CA VAL A 98 -10.88 -2.97 5.38
C VAL A 98 -9.93 -3.33 6.53
N TYR A 99 -8.72 -3.82 6.24
CA TYR A 99 -7.82 -4.32 7.29
C TYR A 99 -7.02 -3.23 8.00
N THR A 100 -6.74 -2.11 7.32
CA THR A 100 -6.06 -0.97 7.93
C THR A 100 -7.07 -0.05 8.64
N GLY A 101 -8.29 0.09 8.10
CA GLY A 101 -9.35 0.95 8.62
C GLY A 101 -9.23 2.40 8.13
N TYR A 102 -10.37 3.00 7.77
CA TYR A 102 -10.42 4.33 7.12
C TYR A 102 -9.79 5.44 7.96
N ASP A 103 -10.08 5.50 9.26
CA ASP A 103 -9.49 6.52 10.14
C ASP A 103 -7.97 6.41 10.19
N ASN A 104 -7.43 5.19 10.23
CA ASN A 104 -6.00 4.98 10.22
C ASN A 104 -5.38 5.39 8.87
N ILE A 105 -6.05 5.09 7.75
CA ILE A 105 -5.59 5.50 6.42
C ILE A 105 -5.60 7.02 6.29
N GLU A 106 -6.67 7.68 6.71
CA GLU A 106 -6.85 9.12 6.61
C GLU A 106 -5.97 9.91 7.57
N GLN A 107 -5.64 9.37 8.74
CA GLN A 107 -4.95 10.12 9.80
C GLN A 107 -3.51 9.67 10.05
N LYS A 108 -3.16 8.40 9.82
CA LYS A 108 -1.89 7.81 10.28
C LYS A 108 -0.99 7.24 9.17
N PHE A 109 -1.53 6.82 8.03
CA PHE A 109 -0.77 6.22 6.93
C PHE A 109 -0.01 7.24 6.06
N ALA A 110 1.09 7.79 6.57
CA ALA A 110 1.99 8.73 5.92
C ALA A 110 2.91 8.08 4.87
N VAL A 111 2.32 7.34 3.92
CA VAL A 111 2.94 6.89 2.67
C VAL A 111 2.08 7.45 1.53
N PRO A 112 2.68 7.92 0.42
CA PRO A 112 1.92 8.42 -0.74
C PRO A 112 0.94 7.38 -1.26
N LEU A 113 -0.31 7.79 -1.49
CA LEU A 113 -1.37 6.94 -2.06
C LEU A 113 -1.69 7.39 -3.48
N LEU A 114 -1.84 6.44 -4.40
CA LEU A 114 -2.39 6.71 -5.72
C LEU A 114 -3.92 6.91 -5.60
N GLY A 115 -4.41 8.06 -6.05
CA GLY A 115 -5.83 8.43 -5.98
C GLY A 115 -6.16 9.36 -4.80
N ASN A 116 -7.45 9.44 -4.45
CA ASN A 116 -7.92 10.30 -3.37
C ASN A 116 -8.10 9.50 -2.07
N ARG A 117 -7.26 9.80 -1.07
CA ARG A 117 -7.26 9.17 0.26
C ARG A 117 -8.64 9.18 0.93
N PHE A 118 -9.37 10.28 0.84
CA PHE A 118 -10.67 10.44 1.51
C PHE A 118 -11.82 9.77 0.76
N MET A 119 -11.68 9.53 -0.55
CA MET A 119 -12.70 8.81 -1.32
C MET A 119 -12.78 7.33 -0.96
N LEU A 120 -11.75 6.74 -0.35
CA LEU A 120 -11.79 5.34 0.08
C LEU A 120 -12.94 5.08 1.07
N ARG A 121 -13.28 6.06 1.92
CA ARG A 121 -14.38 5.96 2.87
C ARG A 121 -15.75 5.82 2.20
N SER A 122 -15.91 6.28 0.97
CA SER A 122 -17.15 6.05 0.19
C SER A 122 -17.39 4.57 -0.13
N GLU A 123 -16.46 3.67 0.17
CA GLU A 123 -16.70 2.23 0.08
C GLU A 123 -17.09 1.58 1.43
N GLU A 124 -17.23 2.36 2.51
CA GLU A 124 -17.58 1.88 3.84
C GLU A 124 -19.06 1.49 3.93
N ARG A 125 -19.38 0.24 4.25
CA ARG A 125 -20.78 -0.25 4.24
C ARG A 125 -21.60 0.08 5.48
N ASN A 126 -20.95 0.59 6.53
CA ASN A 126 -21.56 0.78 7.85
C ASN A 126 -21.85 2.26 8.17
N ILE A 127 -21.81 3.14 7.17
CA ILE A 127 -22.16 4.56 7.32
C ILE A 127 -23.56 4.83 6.77
N PRO A 128 -24.33 5.74 7.39
CA PRO A 128 -25.64 6.12 6.86
C PRO A 128 -25.50 6.67 5.44
N ARG A 129 -26.32 6.17 4.50
CA ARG A 129 -26.35 6.52 3.06
C ARG A 129 -25.25 5.92 2.19
N ASN A 130 -24.74 4.74 2.54
CA ASN A 130 -23.91 3.91 1.67
C ASN A 130 -24.44 2.48 1.56
#